data_AF-A0A3C1HED0-F1
#
_entry.id   AF-A0A3C1HED0-F1
#
_cell.length_a   1.000
_cell.length_b   1.000
_cell.length_c   1.000
_cell.angle_alpha   90.00
_cell.angle_beta   90.00
_cell.angle_gamma   90.00
#
_symmetry.space_group_name_H-M   'P 1'
#
loop_
_entity.id
_entity.type
_entity.pdbx_description
1 polymer ?
#
loop_
_entity_poly.entity_id
_entity_poly.type
_entity_poly.pdbx_seq_one_letter_code
_entity_poly.pdbx_strand_id
1 'polypeptide(L)' 'MIRKAFRMSVNPGCREEYERRHNPIWPELERLLHAHGVRNYSIFLDEGSNELFAYAEIESEERW' A
#
# COMPACT_ATOMS: atom_id res chain seq x y z
N MET A 1 -1.46 2.93 -17.51
CA MET A 1 -1.59 3.24 -16.07
C MET A 1 -0.49 4.20 -15.66
N ILE A 2 -0.79 5.12 -14.75
CA ILE A 2 0.16 6.07 -14.16
C ILE A 2 0.82 5.37 -12.98
N ARG A 3 2.15 5.48 -12.86
CA ARG A 3 2.89 4.90 -11.74
C ARG A 3 3.01 5.92 -10.62
N LYS A 4 2.62 5.54 -9.41
CA LYS A 4 2.82 6.34 -8.19
C LYS A 4 3.71 5.61 -7.21
N ALA A 5 4.57 6.37 -6.55
CA ALA A 5 5.34 5.91 -5.42
C ALA A 5 5.25 6.95 -4.30
N PHE A 6 5.20 6.48 -3.06
CA PHE A 6 5.12 7.34 -1.88
C PHE A 6 5.75 6.67 -0.67
N ARG A 7 6.15 7.49 0.31
CA ARG A 7 6.74 7.05 1.57
C ARG A 7 5.76 7.24 2.71
N MET A 8 5.72 6.26 3.58
CA MET A 8 4.99 6.29 4.86
C MET A 8 5.93 5.78 5.96
N SER A 9 5.44 5.68 7.19
CA SER A 9 6.19 5.07 8.29
C SER A 9 5.26 4.18 9.11
N VAL A 10 5.83 3.11 9.66
CA VAL A 10 5.17 2.29 10.67
C VAL A 10 5.68 2.70 12.05
N ASN A 11 4.81 2.62 13.06
CA ASN A 11 5.24 2.89 14.42
C ASN A 11 6.33 1.89 14.87
N PRO A 12 7.33 2.31 15.66
CA PRO A 12 8.33 1.40 16.22
C PRO A 12 7.68 0.22 16.96
N GLY A 13 8.14 -0.99 16.68
CA GLY A 13 7.60 -2.23 17.26
C GLY A 13 6.30 -2.75 16.62
N CYS A 14 5.75 -2.07 15.62
CA CYS A 14 4.49 -2.49 14.97
C CYS A 14 4.67 -3.17 13.60
N ARG A 15 5.88 -3.56 13.22
CA ARG A 15 6.20 -4.11 11.88
C ARG A 15 5.43 -5.40 11.58
N GLU A 16 5.50 -6.38 12.48
CA GLU A 16 4.82 -7.67 12.33
C GLU A 16 3.29 -7.50 12.29
N GLU A 17 2.76 -6.65 13.18
CA GLU A 17 1.32 -6.37 13.21
C GLU A 17 0.85 -5.63 11.95
N TYR A 18 1.69 -4.76 11.39
CA TYR A 18 1.43 -4.11 10.11
C TYR A 18 1.33 -5.15 9.00
N GLU A 19 2.32 -6.03 8.85
CA GLU A 19 2.29 -7.09 7.84
C GLU A 19 1.09 -8.02 8.00
N ARG A 20 0.80 -8.45 9.24
CA ARG A 20 -0.35 -9.31 9.55
C ARG A 20 -1.69 -8.68 9.12
N ARG A 21 -1.85 -7.36 9.26
CA ARG A 21 -3.06 -6.64 8.83
C ARG A 21 -3.18 -6.48 7.31
N HIS A 22 -2.07 -6.63 6.58
CA HIS A 22 -2.05 -6.56 5.11
C HIS A 22 -2.17 -7.93 4.44
N ASN A 23 -2.15 -9.02 5.21
CA ASN A 23 -2.13 -10.39 4.73
C ASN A 23 -3.27 -11.26 5.32
N PRO A 24 -4.49 -11.20 4.77
CA PRO A 24 -4.96 -10.28 3.73
C PRO A 24 -5.49 -8.96 4.33
N ILE A 25 -5.56 -7.93 3.50
CA ILE A 25 -6.40 -6.75 3.79
C ILE A 25 -7.89 -7.12 3.77
N TRP A 26 -8.75 -6.19 4.21
CA TRP A 26 -10.19 -6.40 4.13
C TRP A 26 -10.66 -6.55 2.68
N PRO A 27 -11.50 -7.56 2.38
CA PRO A 27 -12.00 -7.78 1.03
C PRO A 27 -12.72 -6.57 0.43
N GLU A 28 -13.42 -5.77 1.26
CA GLU A 28 -14.09 -4.54 0.84
C GLU A 28 -13.11 -3.48 0.36
N LEU A 29 -11.96 -3.36 1.04
CA LEU A 29 -10.91 -2.42 0.69
C LEU A 29 -10.21 -2.83 -0.61
N GLU A 30 -9.90 -4.12 -0.76
CA GLU A 30 -9.34 -4.65 -2.01
C GLU A 30 -10.27 -4.37 -3.20
N ARG A 31 -11.57 -4.66 -3.06
CA ARG A 31 -12.57 -4.34 -4.09
C ARG A 31 -12.64 -2.86 -4.39
N LEU A 32 -12.60 -2.00 -3.38
CA LEU A 32 -12.64 -0.55 -3.55
C LEU A 32 -11.42 -0.05 -4.32
N LEU A 33 -10.21 -0.48 -3.94
CA LEU A 33 -8.97 -0.14 -4.65
C LEU A 33 -9.04 -0.55 -6.12
N HIS A 34 -9.50 -1.78 -6.41
CA HIS A 34 -9.66 -2.23 -7.78
C HIS A 34 -10.72 -1.45 -8.56
N ALA A 35 -11.87 -1.16 -7.93
CA ALA A 35 -12.93 -0.35 -8.53
C ALA A 35 -12.49 1.09 -8.84
N HIS A 36 -11.54 1.63 -8.07
CA HIS A 36 -10.92 2.92 -8.32
C HIS A 36 -9.74 2.88 -9.31
N GLY A 37 -9.45 1.71 -9.89
CA GLY A 37 -8.44 1.56 -10.93
C GLY A 37 -7.02 1.36 -10.38
N VAL A 38 -6.85 1.01 -9.11
CA VAL A 38 -5.56 0.65 -8.51
C VAL A 38 -5.20 -0.79 -8.89
N ARG A 39 -3.96 -1.00 -9.32
CA ARG A 39 -3.37 -2.28 -9.71
C ARG A 39 -1.93 -2.35 -9.21
N ASN A 40 -1.38 -3.56 -9.11
CA ASN A 40 0.03 -3.81 -8.80
C ASN A 40 0.51 -3.00 -7.57
N TYR A 41 -0.30 -2.98 -6.50
CA TYR A 41 -0.01 -2.22 -5.29
C TYR A 41 0.84 -3.07 -4.33
N SER A 42 2.09 -2.65 -4.15
CA SER A 42 3.05 -3.26 -3.21
C SER A 42 3.53 -2.25 -2.18
N ILE A 43 3.79 -2.72 -0.96
CA ILE A 43 4.40 -1.94 0.12
C ILE A 43 5.61 -2.71 0.62
N PHE A 44 6.74 -2.02 0.75
CA PHE A 44 8.03 -2.56 1.15
C PHE A 44 8.48 -1.87 2.43
N LEU A 45 8.94 -2.64 3.42
CA LEU A 45 9.49 -2.12 4.66
C LEU A 45 11.00 -1.90 4.54
N ASP A 46 11.48 -0.73 4.97
CA ASP A 46 12.89 -0.52 5.30
C ASP A 46 13.13 -0.92 6.77
N GLU A 47 13.85 -2.02 6.94
CA GLU A 47 14.14 -2.59 8.26
C GLU A 47 15.02 -1.68 9.13
N GLY A 48 15.77 -0.75 8.55
CA GLY A 48 16.64 0.19 9.27
C GLY A 48 15.91 1.39 9.85
N SER A 49 14.79 1.81 9.25
CA SER A 49 14.21 3.15 9.50
C SER A 49 12.73 3.15 9.90
N ASN A 50 12.05 2.01 9.89
CA ASN A 50 10.58 1.90 10.00
C ASN A 50 9.83 2.63 8.87
N GLU A 51 10.50 2.96 7.78
CA GLU A 51 9.86 3.55 6.61
C GLU A 51 9.21 2.47 5.74
N LEU A 52 8.12 2.86 5.11
CA LEU A 52 7.40 2.04 4.14
C LEU A 52 7.49 2.73 2.79
N PHE A 53 8.01 2.04 1.79
CA PHE A 53 7.96 2.46 0.40
C PHE A 53 6.78 1.78 -0.29
N ALA A 54 5.83 2.57 -0.79
CA ALA A 54 4.68 2.08 -1.53
C ALA A 54 4.83 2.35 -3.03
N TYR A 55 4.40 1.38 -3.85
CA TYR A 55 4.28 1.48 -5.30
C TYR A 55 2.88 1.06 -5.72
N ALA A 56 2.24 1.82 -6.61
CA ALA A 56 0.96 1.45 -7.21
C ALA A 56 0.86 1.91 -8.66
N GLU A 57 0.09 1.18 -9.46
CA GLU A 57 -0.33 1.57 -10.79
C GLU A 57 -1.80 1.98 -10.77
N ILE A 58 -2.11 3.13 -11.35
CA ILE A 58 -3.45 3.73 -11.29
C ILE A 58 -3.97 4.03 -12.70
N GLU A 59 -5.28 3.95 -12.89
CA GLU A 59 -5.90 4.25 -14.18
C GLU A 59 -5.95 5.75 -14.49
N SER A 60 -6.28 6.60 -13.50
CA SER A 60 -6.32 8.06 -13.63
C SER A 60 -6.10 8.79 -12.31
N GLU A 61 -5.59 10.03 -12.36
CA GLU A 61 -5.42 10.89 -11.19
C GLU A 61 -6.75 11.27 -10.52
N GLU A 62 -7.83 11.40 -11.28
CA GLU A 62 -9.16 11.79 -10.77
C GLU A 62 -9.81 10.69 -9.91
N ARG A 63 -9.51 9.43 -10.19
CA ARG A 63 -10.06 8.26 -9.47
C ARG A 63 -9.17 7.77 -8.33
N TRP A 64 -7.93 8.26 -8.29
CA TRP A 64 -6.92 7.93 -7.28
C TRP A 64 -7.19 8.62 -5.94
#